data_AF-A0A950AGB7-F1
#
_entry.id   AF-A0A950AGB7-F1
#
_cell.length_a   1.000
_cell.length_b   1.000
_cell.length_c   1.000
_cell.angle_alpha   90.00
_cell.angle_beta   90.00
_cell.angle_gamma   90.00
#
_symmetry.space_group_name_H-M   'P 1'
#
loop_
_entity.id
_entity.type
_entity.pdbx_description
1 polymer ?
#
loop_
_entity_poly.entity_id
_entity_poly.type
_entity_poly.pdbx_seq_one_letter_code
_entity_poly.pdbx_strand_id
1 'polypeptide(L)'
;SMLIAPRHSPSHQILGPAISEAAEPRCSTPSAIKLPDTLAGLRRRLARQFHRYTAEVNFDGSTPADATARECVVLFFVALPLVLLSLFGCASMGPAYEGGRKNILNDGQQYTLAAIEFGELGSYADPCKYELYNTIQLLKRTERPLLVVYIHGWLNNATSGDVWKFKGFLSRLSQSRQVKINHYNVFGVYFAWPGETLEVPYLEYLTFWNRKQAAERIASNGDCLDAIEQLSEAARLHQNNYVFLIGHSFGGLILERTVEHTLRTLQGQKVKPPWDLALMLNPASDSVLARQLVSDLYNLYSYDPNPVPGNPLNWGGQFVPKSGGTPIAESQPTVVELQSENDTATGTVFPIGSKVGVLVDGHWSWNQVAVPRTRQVVSERDFYLSTPGNDTYLVNYEIVPTSGTFSGDWDAFDYNLGNNPVGGIFFTSAPRDSETAAEAGRQSRPAATGPKTQPQAWQLRFVPDHDKYIGVHVPFWIVRVPSEIIDNHGGIWSDNNMALMAAIFRMHRPILQNNVIAPAKSYVLPWPVGLKQKQ
;
A
#
# COMPACT_ATOMS: atom_id res chain seq x y z
N SER A 1 -56.73 36.42 50.50
CA SER A 1 -55.84 37.40 49.87
C SER A 1 -54.57 36.69 49.44
N MET A 2 -54.17 36.86 48.17
CA MET A 2 -52.80 36.82 47.61
C MET A 2 -51.78 35.80 48.18
N LEU A 3 -50.91 35.07 47.46
CA LEU A 3 -50.37 34.98 46.10
C LEU A 3 -48.99 34.26 46.32
N ILE A 4 -48.39 33.68 45.28
CA ILE A 4 -46.95 33.34 45.12
C ILE A 4 -46.57 31.84 45.30
N ALA A 5 -46.40 31.18 44.14
CA ALA A 5 -45.52 30.03 43.88
C ALA A 5 -44.07 30.53 43.60
N PRO A 6 -43.04 29.75 43.15
CA PRO A 6 -42.93 28.30 42.92
C PRO A 6 -41.56 27.68 43.34
N ARG A 7 -41.37 26.36 43.16
CA ARG A 7 -40.37 25.75 42.23
C ARG A 7 -40.26 24.23 42.42
N HIS A 8 -40.80 23.50 41.46
CA HIS A 8 -40.49 22.11 41.16
C HIS A 8 -39.28 22.04 40.22
N SER A 9 -38.43 21.04 40.45
CA SER A 9 -37.34 20.59 39.59
C SER A 9 -37.85 20.03 38.26
N PRO A 10 -37.18 20.27 37.12
CA PRO A 10 -37.38 19.48 35.92
C PRO A 10 -36.33 18.37 35.81
N SER A 11 -36.84 17.17 35.57
CA SER A 11 -36.15 16.01 35.03
C SER A 11 -35.55 16.32 33.64
N HIS A 12 -34.23 16.20 33.50
CA HIS A 12 -33.57 16.17 32.20
C HIS A 12 -33.50 14.72 31.68
N GLN A 13 -34.31 14.44 30.67
CA GLN A 13 -34.05 13.36 29.71
C GLN A 13 -32.82 13.75 28.89
N ILE A 14 -31.78 12.92 28.93
CA ILE A 14 -30.64 13.02 28.01
C ILE A 14 -31.04 12.28 26.74
N LEU A 15 -31.49 13.05 25.74
CA LEU A 15 -31.55 12.62 24.35
C LEU A 15 -30.12 12.39 23.85
N GLY A 16 -29.77 11.14 23.58
CA GLY A 16 -28.59 10.82 22.77
C GLY A 16 -28.77 11.34 21.34
N PRO A 17 -27.69 11.64 20.60
CA PRO A 17 -27.82 12.10 19.23
C PRO A 17 -28.41 10.98 18.38
N ALA A 18 -29.54 11.28 17.72
CA ALA A 18 -30.08 10.45 16.67
C ALA A 18 -29.04 10.36 15.55
N ILE A 19 -28.56 9.16 15.29
CA ILE A 19 -27.74 8.86 14.12
C ILE A 19 -28.68 9.04 12.91
N SER A 20 -28.48 10.13 12.17
CA SER A 20 -29.12 10.33 10.88
C SER A 20 -28.77 9.16 9.97
N GLU A 21 -29.76 8.38 9.53
CA GLU A 21 -29.60 7.51 8.36
C GLU A 21 -29.09 8.37 7.21
N ALA A 22 -27.86 8.13 6.75
CA ALA A 22 -27.33 8.77 5.57
C ALA A 22 -28.15 8.30 4.36
N ALA A 23 -29.00 9.18 3.84
CA ALA A 23 -29.76 8.96 2.61
C ALA A 23 -28.80 8.60 1.46
N GLU A 24 -29.23 7.68 0.58
CA GLU A 24 -28.48 7.34 -0.63
C GLU A 24 -28.06 8.62 -1.40
N PRO A 25 -26.85 8.65 -1.99
CA PRO A 25 -26.44 9.76 -2.84
C PRO A 25 -27.50 9.98 -3.94
N ARG A 26 -28.10 11.17 -4.01
CA ARG A 26 -29.02 11.52 -5.11
C ARG A 26 -28.21 12.15 -6.24
N CYS A 27 -27.94 11.36 -7.28
CA CYS A 27 -27.25 11.83 -8.47
C CYS A 27 -28.23 11.91 -9.64
N SER A 28 -28.39 13.09 -10.24
CA SER A 28 -29.00 13.18 -11.57
C SER A 28 -28.00 12.66 -12.58
N THR A 29 -28.31 11.55 -13.26
CA THR A 29 -27.46 10.98 -14.32
C THR A 29 -27.14 12.05 -15.37
N PRO A 30 -25.87 12.34 -15.65
CA PRO A 30 -25.53 13.10 -16.84
C PRO A 30 -25.94 12.27 -18.05
N SER A 31 -26.74 12.85 -18.94
CA SER A 31 -27.02 12.26 -20.26
C SER A 31 -25.70 11.90 -20.92
N ALA A 32 -25.54 10.65 -21.36
CA ALA A 32 -24.37 10.20 -22.09
C ALA A 32 -24.06 11.20 -23.22
N ILE A 33 -22.97 11.94 -23.10
CA ILE A 33 -22.48 12.78 -24.19
C ILE A 33 -22.00 11.81 -25.26
N LYS A 34 -22.81 11.61 -26.31
CA LYS A 34 -22.34 11.00 -27.55
C LYS A 34 -21.17 11.84 -28.04
N LEU A 35 -19.97 11.25 -28.04
CA LEU A 35 -18.83 11.84 -28.73
C LEU A 35 -19.24 12.14 -30.19
N PRO A 36 -18.99 13.34 -30.70
CA PRO A 36 -19.32 13.66 -32.08
C PRO A 36 -18.51 12.77 -33.04
N ASP A 37 -19.13 12.39 -34.17
CA ASP A 37 -18.57 11.57 -35.26
C ASP A 37 -17.27 12.13 -35.89
N THR A 38 -16.79 13.28 -35.40
CA THR A 38 -15.59 13.98 -35.85
C THR A 38 -14.28 13.27 -35.49
N LEU A 39 -14.21 12.53 -34.37
CA LEU A 39 -13.01 11.78 -33.98
C LEU A 39 -12.76 10.54 -34.86
N ALA A 40 -13.82 9.84 -35.28
CA ALA A 40 -13.72 8.75 -36.26
C ALA A 40 -13.30 9.27 -37.65
N GLY A 41 -13.74 10.48 -38.02
CA GLY A 41 -13.30 11.17 -39.23
C GLY A 41 -11.82 11.58 -39.19
N LEU A 42 -11.31 12.04 -38.04
CA LEU A 42 -9.91 12.39 -37.83
C LEU A 42 -9.00 11.16 -37.90
N ARG A 43 -9.41 10.04 -37.29
CA ARG A 43 -8.71 8.74 -37.37
C ARG A 43 -8.57 8.23 -38.81
N ARG A 44 -9.64 8.32 -39.61
CA ARG A 44 -9.60 7.92 -41.04
C ARG A 44 -8.78 8.87 -41.91
N ARG A 45 -8.73 10.18 -41.59
CA ARG A 45 -7.90 11.15 -42.32
C ARG A 45 -6.42 10.97 -42.02
N LEU A 46 -6.05 10.77 -40.75
CA LEU A 46 -4.67 10.52 -40.35
C LEU A 46 -4.15 9.19 -40.92
N ALA A 47 -4.95 8.13 -40.91
CA ALA A 47 -4.58 6.85 -41.54
C ALA A 47 -4.37 6.96 -43.06
N ARG A 48 -5.19 7.75 -43.78
CA ARG A 48 -5.02 8.00 -45.22
C ARG A 48 -3.81 8.90 -45.53
N GLN A 49 -3.48 9.85 -44.66
CA GLN A 49 -2.27 10.67 -44.79
C GLN A 49 -1.00 9.85 -44.56
N PHE A 50 -1.01 8.94 -43.57
CA PHE A 50 0.10 8.02 -43.30
C PHE A 50 0.35 7.05 -44.47
N HIS A 51 -0.72 6.56 -45.11
CA HIS A 51 -0.61 5.66 -46.26
C HIS A 51 -0.16 6.35 -47.56
N ARG A 52 -0.46 7.65 -47.73
CA ARG A 52 0.08 8.43 -48.87
C ARG A 52 1.55 8.79 -48.70
N TYR A 53 2.01 9.09 -47.48
CA TYR A 53 3.41 9.43 -47.22
C TYR A 53 4.37 8.23 -47.30
N THR A 54 3.86 7.01 -47.06
CA THR A 54 4.65 5.78 -47.18
C THR A 54 4.75 5.25 -48.62
N ALA A 55 3.91 5.74 -49.54
CA ALA A 55 3.89 5.31 -50.95
C ALA A 55 4.76 6.17 -51.89
N GLU A 56 5.27 7.33 -51.44
CA GLU A 56 6.03 8.27 -52.27
C GLU A 56 7.55 8.24 -52.04
N VAL A 57 8.08 7.23 -51.32
CA VAL A 57 9.53 7.10 -51.14
C VAL A 57 10.07 6.03 -52.09
N ASN A 58 10.23 6.39 -53.36
CA ASN A 58 10.95 5.59 -54.34
C ASN A 58 12.45 5.78 -54.11
N PHE A 59 13.11 4.75 -53.56
CA PHE A 59 14.54 4.75 -53.30
C PHE A 59 15.29 4.15 -54.48
N ASP A 60 15.89 5.00 -55.32
CA ASP A 60 16.95 4.55 -56.20
C ASP A 60 18.04 5.63 -56.32
N GLY A 61 19.23 5.27 -55.81
CA GLY A 61 20.45 6.07 -55.87
C GLY A 61 20.75 6.90 -54.62
N SER A 62 21.67 6.44 -53.76
CA SER A 62 22.28 7.32 -52.74
C SER A 62 23.64 6.83 -52.24
N THR A 63 24.56 7.78 -52.09
CA THR A 63 25.94 7.68 -51.57
C THR A 63 25.98 7.60 -50.02
N PRO A 64 27.14 7.30 -49.39
CA PRO A 64 27.24 6.96 -47.96
C PRO A 64 26.84 8.06 -46.97
N ALA A 65 26.76 9.32 -47.39
CA ALA A 65 26.38 10.45 -46.54
C ALA A 65 24.87 10.50 -46.22
N ASP A 66 24.04 9.78 -46.97
CA ASP A 66 22.58 9.72 -46.75
C ASP A 66 22.17 8.69 -45.67
N ALA A 67 23.04 7.75 -45.31
CA ALA A 67 22.70 6.71 -44.33
C ALA A 67 22.55 7.26 -42.90
N THR A 68 23.43 8.19 -42.49
CA THR A 68 23.39 8.83 -41.16
C THR A 68 22.24 9.82 -41.02
N ALA A 69 21.88 10.54 -42.10
CA ALA A 69 20.68 11.38 -42.11
C ALA A 69 19.39 10.54 -42.05
N ARG A 70 19.36 9.37 -42.70
CA ARG A 70 18.24 8.42 -42.64
C ARG A 70 18.06 7.81 -41.25
N GLU A 71 19.15 7.45 -40.57
CA GLU A 71 19.09 6.97 -39.18
C GLU A 71 18.55 8.05 -38.24
N CYS A 72 19.01 9.30 -38.35
CA CYS A 72 18.50 10.41 -37.55
C CYS A 72 17.02 10.72 -37.80
N VAL A 73 16.56 10.67 -39.06
CA VAL A 73 15.15 10.92 -39.41
C VAL A 73 14.26 9.79 -38.91
N VAL A 74 14.64 8.53 -39.08
CA VAL A 74 13.87 7.39 -38.55
C VAL A 74 13.86 7.38 -37.01
N LEU A 75 14.99 7.70 -36.37
CA LEU A 75 15.05 7.91 -34.91
C LEU A 75 14.12 9.03 -34.47
N PHE A 76 14.05 10.16 -35.17
CA PHE A 76 13.13 11.25 -34.81
C PHE A 76 11.67 10.87 -35.03
N PHE A 77 11.33 10.21 -36.14
CA PHE A 77 9.94 9.84 -36.48
C PHE A 77 9.41 8.64 -35.72
N VAL A 78 10.26 7.80 -35.11
CA VAL A 78 9.85 6.69 -34.23
C VAL A 78 9.96 7.08 -32.75
N ALA A 79 11.03 7.77 -32.34
CA ALA A 79 11.21 8.16 -30.94
C ALA A 79 10.23 9.27 -30.52
N LEU A 80 9.94 10.26 -31.37
CA LEU A 80 9.04 11.35 -30.99
C LEU A 80 7.59 10.88 -30.74
N PRO A 81 6.98 10.01 -31.58
CA PRO A 81 5.68 9.41 -31.25
C PRO A 81 5.71 8.51 -30.02
N LEU A 82 6.80 7.77 -29.78
CA LEU A 82 6.94 6.93 -28.57
C LEU A 82 7.07 7.78 -27.29
N VAL A 83 7.80 8.89 -27.35
CA VAL A 83 7.86 9.90 -26.28
C VAL A 83 6.50 10.56 -26.09
N LEU A 84 5.78 10.92 -27.17
CA LEU A 84 4.43 11.46 -27.08
C LEU A 84 3.42 10.44 -26.53
N LEU A 85 3.55 9.15 -26.87
CA LEU A 85 2.74 8.08 -26.28
C LEU A 85 3.01 7.90 -24.78
N SER A 86 4.27 8.04 -24.34
CA SER A 86 4.65 8.00 -22.92
C SER A 86 4.06 9.17 -22.11
N LEU A 87 3.85 10.32 -22.77
CA LEU A 87 3.37 11.56 -22.14
C LEU A 87 1.84 11.73 -22.24
N PHE A 88 1.18 11.20 -23.27
CA PHE A 88 -0.22 11.52 -23.62
C PHE A 88 -1.15 10.30 -23.79
N GLY A 89 -0.77 9.12 -23.29
CA GLY A 89 -1.66 7.95 -23.31
C GLY A 89 -2.95 8.21 -22.52
N CYS A 90 -4.07 8.43 -23.22
CA CYS A 90 -5.40 8.49 -22.63
C CYS A 90 -5.88 7.07 -22.27
N ALA A 91 -6.11 6.80 -21.00
CA ALA A 91 -6.83 5.60 -20.56
C ALA A 91 -8.30 5.66 -21.01
N SER A 92 -8.91 4.50 -21.30
CA SER A 92 -10.37 4.44 -21.46
C SER A 92 -11.04 4.65 -20.11
N MET A 93 -11.89 5.68 -20.00
CA MET A 93 -12.71 5.92 -18.81
C MET A 93 -14.03 5.13 -18.90
N GLY A 94 -14.15 4.07 -18.10
CA GLY A 94 -15.40 3.36 -17.84
C GLY A 94 -15.22 2.44 -16.63
N PRO A 95 -16.25 2.24 -15.77
CA PRO A 95 -16.14 1.37 -14.61
C PRO A 95 -15.89 -0.07 -15.07
N ALA A 96 -14.85 -0.70 -14.54
CA ALA A 96 -14.27 -1.91 -15.10
C ALA A 96 -14.34 -3.06 -14.07
N TYR A 97 -15.55 -3.46 -13.68
CA TYR A 97 -15.73 -4.60 -12.77
C TYR A 97 -16.25 -5.84 -13.48
N GLU A 98 -15.71 -7.00 -13.07
CA GLU A 98 -16.36 -8.32 -13.28
C GLU A 98 -17.72 -8.42 -12.55
N GLY A 99 -17.90 -7.67 -11.44
CA GLY A 99 -19.08 -7.73 -10.55
C GLY A 99 -20.28 -6.85 -10.94
N GLY A 100 -20.19 -6.11 -12.06
CA GLY A 100 -21.24 -5.20 -12.53
C GLY A 100 -21.41 -3.93 -11.69
N ARG A 101 -22.56 -3.24 -11.85
CA ARG A 101 -22.87 -1.89 -11.31
C ARG A 101 -22.85 -1.74 -9.78
N LYS A 102 -22.59 -2.81 -9.01
CA LYS A 102 -22.62 -2.80 -7.54
C LYS A 102 -21.23 -2.89 -6.90
N ASN A 103 -20.13 -2.83 -7.63
CA ASN A 103 -18.75 -2.85 -7.11
C ASN A 103 -18.38 -4.00 -6.13
N ILE A 104 -19.26 -4.99 -5.95
CA ILE A 104 -19.04 -6.19 -5.13
C ILE A 104 -18.52 -7.29 -6.04
N LEU A 105 -17.29 -7.71 -5.80
CA LEU A 105 -16.60 -8.75 -6.58
C LEU A 105 -16.76 -10.14 -5.97
N ASN A 106 -17.06 -10.22 -4.67
CA ASN A 106 -17.45 -11.46 -3.99
C ASN A 106 -18.32 -11.13 -2.77
N ASP A 107 -19.42 -11.84 -2.60
CA ASP A 107 -20.26 -11.79 -1.38
C ASP A 107 -20.52 -13.23 -0.90
N GLY A 108 -19.42 -13.94 -0.67
CA GLY A 108 -19.45 -15.34 -0.31
C GLY A 108 -19.40 -15.55 1.20
N GLN A 109 -19.86 -16.73 1.65
CA GLN A 109 -19.77 -17.14 3.06
C GLN A 109 -18.33 -17.17 3.61
N GLN A 110 -17.32 -17.25 2.75
CA GLN A 110 -15.92 -17.28 3.16
C GLN A 110 -15.33 -15.88 3.36
N TYR A 111 -15.59 -14.95 2.45
CA TYR A 111 -15.08 -13.58 2.53
C TYR A 111 -15.94 -12.68 1.65
N THR A 112 -15.99 -11.40 1.99
CA THR A 112 -16.57 -10.36 1.15
C THR A 112 -15.45 -9.60 0.45
N LEU A 113 -15.66 -9.20 -0.80
CA LEU A 113 -14.73 -8.36 -1.55
C LEU A 113 -15.52 -7.29 -2.32
N ALA A 114 -15.22 -6.03 -2.04
CA ALA A 114 -15.65 -4.89 -2.82
C ALA A 114 -14.44 -4.23 -3.51
N ALA A 115 -14.70 -3.36 -4.48
CA ALA A 115 -13.69 -2.51 -5.06
C ALA A 115 -14.17 -1.05 -5.10
N ILE A 116 -13.21 -0.12 -5.02
CA ILE A 116 -13.44 1.32 -5.10
C ILE A 116 -12.43 1.86 -6.10
N GLU A 117 -12.91 2.52 -7.14
CA GLU A 117 -12.08 3.09 -8.20
C GLU A 117 -11.78 4.57 -7.97
N PHE A 118 -10.53 4.96 -8.24
CA PHE A 118 -10.04 6.34 -8.27
C PHE A 118 -9.59 6.71 -9.68
N GLY A 119 -9.94 7.91 -10.16
CA GLY A 119 -9.48 8.42 -11.44
C GLY A 119 -8.02 8.84 -11.44
N GLU A 120 -7.48 9.17 -12.62
CA GLU A 120 -6.04 9.52 -12.81
C GLU A 120 -5.56 10.74 -12.02
N LEU A 121 -6.49 11.59 -11.61
CA LEU A 121 -6.19 12.77 -10.80
C LEU A 121 -6.36 12.50 -9.32
N GLY A 122 -6.92 11.37 -8.88
CA GLY A 122 -7.10 11.05 -7.46
C GLY A 122 -8.51 11.23 -6.92
N SER A 123 -9.45 11.74 -7.71
CA SER A 123 -10.87 11.76 -7.33
C SER A 123 -11.50 10.38 -7.43
N TYR A 124 -12.58 10.12 -6.70
CA TYR A 124 -13.40 8.93 -6.95
C TYR A 124 -13.79 8.81 -8.44
N ALA A 125 -13.61 7.64 -9.02
CA ALA A 125 -13.99 7.38 -10.42
C ALA A 125 -15.52 7.38 -10.59
N ASP A 126 -16.25 6.94 -9.56
CA ASP A 126 -17.68 7.13 -9.41
C ASP A 126 -17.97 8.52 -8.80
N PRO A 127 -18.45 9.51 -9.59
CA PRO A 127 -18.67 10.86 -9.09
C PRO A 127 -19.75 10.94 -8.01
N CYS A 128 -20.62 9.93 -7.94
CA CYS A 128 -21.72 9.87 -6.99
C CYS A 128 -21.35 9.10 -5.71
N LYS A 129 -20.12 8.57 -5.62
CA LYS A 129 -19.59 7.77 -4.48
C LYS A 129 -20.47 6.58 -4.10
N TYR A 130 -21.27 6.03 -5.00
CA TYR A 130 -22.07 4.82 -4.76
C TYR A 130 -21.18 3.63 -4.42
N GLU A 131 -20.00 3.51 -5.03
CA GLU A 131 -19.05 2.42 -4.72
C GLU A 131 -18.61 2.44 -3.25
N LEU A 132 -18.17 3.60 -2.77
CA LEU A 132 -17.81 3.80 -1.37
C LEU A 132 -19.02 3.61 -0.47
N TYR A 133 -20.15 4.23 -0.80
CA TYR A 133 -21.38 4.15 -0.01
C TYR A 133 -21.82 2.69 0.18
N ASN A 134 -21.93 1.92 -0.91
CA ASN A 134 -22.35 0.53 -0.88
C ASN A 134 -21.38 -0.32 -0.05
N THR A 135 -20.07 -0.11 -0.21
CA THR A 135 -19.03 -0.80 0.57
C THR A 135 -19.18 -0.50 2.07
N ILE A 136 -19.38 0.77 2.44
CA ILE A 136 -19.60 1.18 3.83
C ILE A 136 -20.87 0.54 4.40
N GLN A 137 -21.97 0.51 3.65
CA GLN A 137 -23.22 -0.10 4.12
C GLN A 137 -23.08 -1.60 4.36
N LEU A 138 -22.34 -2.30 3.50
CA LEU A 138 -22.06 -3.73 3.67
C LEU A 138 -21.13 -3.98 4.86
N LEU A 139 -20.09 -3.16 5.01
CA LEU A 139 -19.14 -3.25 6.13
C LEU A 139 -19.80 -2.99 7.48
N LYS A 140 -20.71 -2.01 7.57
CA LYS A 140 -21.54 -1.71 8.77
C LYS A 140 -22.42 -2.89 9.23
N ARG A 141 -22.71 -3.83 8.35
CA ARG A 141 -23.52 -5.03 8.63
C ARG A 141 -22.64 -6.25 8.89
N THR A 142 -21.32 -6.12 8.74
CA THR A 142 -20.36 -7.21 8.89
C THR A 142 -19.86 -7.23 10.32
N GLU A 143 -20.34 -8.18 11.13
CA GLU A 143 -19.85 -8.32 12.50
C GLU A 143 -18.36 -8.70 12.53
N ARG A 144 -17.62 -8.19 13.53
CA ARG A 144 -16.20 -8.52 13.75
C ARG A 144 -15.37 -8.46 12.45
N PRO A 145 -15.36 -7.32 11.73
CA PRO A 145 -14.72 -7.24 10.43
C PRO A 145 -13.19 -7.29 10.57
N LEU A 146 -12.57 -8.20 9.81
CA LEU A 146 -11.16 -8.15 9.44
C LEU A 146 -11.09 -7.46 8.07
N LEU A 147 -11.05 -6.12 8.12
CA LEU A 147 -10.98 -5.27 6.93
C LEU A 147 -9.56 -5.32 6.38
N VAL A 148 -9.43 -5.74 5.12
CA VAL A 148 -8.18 -5.69 4.36
C VAL A 148 -8.36 -4.79 3.16
N VAL A 149 -7.69 -3.64 3.15
CA VAL A 149 -7.64 -2.74 2.00
C VAL A 149 -6.36 -3.00 1.23
N TYR A 150 -6.46 -3.24 -0.07
CA TYR A 150 -5.30 -3.44 -0.93
C TYR A 150 -5.28 -2.41 -2.07
N ILE A 151 -4.18 -1.68 -2.19
CA ILE A 151 -3.91 -0.70 -3.26
C ILE A 151 -2.90 -1.30 -4.23
N HIS A 152 -3.31 -1.52 -5.48
CA HIS A 152 -2.48 -2.19 -6.48
C HIS A 152 -1.42 -1.27 -7.11
N GLY A 153 -0.44 -1.90 -7.75
CA GLY A 153 0.66 -1.24 -8.46
C GLY A 153 0.39 -0.89 -9.92
N TRP A 154 1.45 -0.44 -10.59
CA TRP A 154 1.50 -0.22 -12.04
C TRP A 154 1.16 -1.49 -12.83
N LEU A 155 0.61 -1.32 -14.04
CA LEU A 155 0.17 -2.42 -14.92
C LEU A 155 -0.97 -3.28 -14.35
N ASN A 156 -1.72 -2.73 -13.39
CA ASN A 156 -2.92 -3.35 -12.84
C ASN A 156 -4.08 -2.36 -12.87
N ASN A 157 -5.30 -2.90 -12.87
CA ASN A 157 -6.60 -2.21 -12.90
C ASN A 157 -7.64 -3.07 -12.16
N ALA A 158 -8.89 -2.61 -12.08
CA ALA A 158 -10.03 -3.32 -11.47
C ALA A 158 -10.40 -4.67 -12.12
N THR A 159 -9.90 -4.96 -13.33
CA THR A 159 -10.08 -6.25 -14.04
C THR A 159 -8.78 -7.06 -14.16
N SER A 160 -7.68 -6.54 -13.64
CA SER A 160 -6.37 -7.16 -13.82
C SER A 160 -6.22 -8.46 -13.04
N GLY A 161 -5.16 -9.19 -13.36
CA GLY A 161 -4.88 -10.45 -12.69
C GLY A 161 -4.61 -10.32 -11.18
N ASP A 162 -4.20 -9.14 -10.73
CA ASP A 162 -3.93 -8.88 -9.32
C ASP A 162 -5.19 -9.00 -8.45
N VAL A 163 -6.38 -8.76 -9.03
CA VAL A 163 -7.67 -8.97 -8.35
C VAL A 163 -7.85 -10.45 -7.98
N TRP A 164 -7.50 -11.40 -8.86
CA TRP A 164 -7.62 -12.81 -8.51
C TRP A 164 -6.56 -13.27 -7.52
N LYS A 165 -5.35 -12.66 -7.53
CA LYS A 165 -4.35 -12.91 -6.49
C LYS A 165 -4.86 -12.48 -5.12
N PHE A 166 -5.46 -11.29 -5.05
CA PHE A 166 -6.06 -10.77 -3.83
C PHE A 166 -7.27 -11.61 -3.37
N LYS A 167 -8.14 -12.05 -4.28
CA LYS A 167 -9.21 -13.05 -3.98
C LYS A 167 -8.63 -14.31 -3.33
N GLY A 168 -7.52 -14.81 -3.88
CA GLY A 168 -6.76 -15.94 -3.35
C GLY A 168 -6.28 -15.72 -1.91
N PHE A 169 -5.62 -14.59 -1.67
CA PHE A 169 -5.18 -14.17 -0.33
C PHE A 169 -6.34 -14.10 0.68
N LEU A 170 -7.45 -13.44 0.33
CA LEU A 170 -8.61 -13.32 1.20
C LEU A 170 -9.25 -14.68 1.50
N SER A 171 -9.33 -15.56 0.49
CA SER A 171 -9.81 -16.94 0.69
C SER A 171 -8.88 -17.73 1.62
N ARG A 172 -7.56 -17.58 1.50
CA ARG A 172 -6.61 -18.26 2.39
C ARG A 172 -6.70 -17.73 3.82
N LEU A 173 -6.83 -16.43 3.98
CA LEU A 173 -6.98 -15.75 5.26
C LEU A 173 -8.26 -16.19 5.96
N SER A 174 -9.40 -16.25 5.25
CA SER A 174 -10.68 -16.66 5.84
C SER A 174 -10.71 -18.12 6.27
N GLN A 175 -9.93 -18.96 5.60
CA GLN A 175 -9.81 -20.37 5.93
C GLN A 175 -8.86 -20.64 7.10
N SER A 176 -8.01 -19.67 7.48
CA SER A 176 -7.04 -19.83 8.56
C SER A 176 -7.72 -20.14 9.89
N ARG A 177 -7.04 -20.95 10.71
CA ARG A 177 -7.58 -21.38 12.01
C ARG A 177 -7.84 -20.19 12.93
N GLN A 178 -6.94 -19.21 12.93
CA GLN A 178 -7.04 -18.05 13.81
C GLN A 178 -8.21 -17.15 13.44
N VAL A 179 -8.48 -16.93 12.15
CA VAL A 179 -9.66 -16.17 11.72
C VAL A 179 -10.95 -16.88 12.14
N LYS A 180 -11.04 -18.20 11.93
CA LYS A 180 -12.20 -19.01 12.31
C LYS A 180 -12.46 -19.04 13.82
N ILE A 181 -11.44 -19.29 14.64
CA ILE A 181 -11.58 -19.37 16.10
C ILE A 181 -11.95 -18.03 16.72
N ASN A 182 -11.46 -16.92 16.14
CA ASN A 182 -11.79 -15.58 16.62
C ASN A 182 -13.05 -14.99 15.97
N HIS A 183 -13.73 -15.77 15.12
CA HIS A 183 -14.97 -15.40 14.42
C HIS A 183 -14.84 -14.08 13.64
N TYR A 184 -13.69 -13.86 12.99
CA TYR A 184 -13.50 -12.70 12.12
C TYR A 184 -14.19 -12.95 10.76
N ASN A 185 -14.91 -11.95 10.27
CA ASN A 185 -15.40 -11.93 8.89
C ASN A 185 -14.39 -11.18 8.02
N VAL A 186 -13.77 -11.88 7.07
CA VAL A 186 -12.78 -11.29 6.16
C VAL A 186 -13.49 -10.41 5.15
N PHE A 187 -13.14 -9.12 5.17
CA PHE A 187 -13.73 -8.11 4.31
C PHE A 187 -12.63 -7.41 3.51
N GLY A 188 -12.49 -7.78 2.24
CA GLY A 188 -11.55 -7.16 1.31
C GLY A 188 -12.12 -5.91 0.66
N VAL A 189 -11.29 -4.88 0.48
CA VAL A 189 -11.57 -3.74 -0.39
C VAL A 189 -10.38 -3.54 -1.32
N TYR A 190 -10.60 -3.67 -2.62
CA TYR A 190 -9.58 -3.45 -3.65
C TYR A 190 -9.66 -2.00 -4.12
N PHE A 191 -8.62 -1.21 -3.86
CA PHE A 191 -8.49 0.15 -4.34
C PHE A 191 -7.91 0.11 -5.74
N ALA A 192 -8.76 0.42 -6.71
CA ALA A 192 -8.42 0.42 -8.12
C ALA A 192 -8.12 1.83 -8.62
N TRP A 193 -7.17 1.94 -9.53
CA TRP A 193 -6.88 3.15 -10.27
C TRP A 193 -6.36 2.77 -11.66
N PRO A 194 -6.31 3.70 -12.65
CA PRO A 194 -5.77 3.45 -14.00
C PRO A 194 -4.26 3.17 -14.01
N GLY A 195 -3.83 2.05 -13.43
CA GLY A 195 -2.43 1.64 -13.33
C GLY A 195 -1.91 1.06 -14.63
N GLU A 196 -2.77 0.40 -15.41
CA GLU A 196 -2.48 -0.03 -16.79
C GLU A 196 -3.27 0.84 -17.78
N THR A 197 -2.59 1.52 -18.70
CA THR A 197 -3.23 2.39 -19.69
C THR A 197 -2.87 2.08 -21.13
N LEU A 198 -1.94 1.17 -21.35
CA LEU A 198 -1.49 0.78 -22.67
C LEU A 198 -1.36 -0.74 -22.72
N GLU A 199 -2.28 -1.39 -23.44
CA GLU A 199 -2.34 -2.85 -23.61
C GLU A 199 -1.51 -3.30 -24.83
N VAL A 200 -0.30 -2.74 -25.02
CA VAL A 200 0.58 -3.11 -26.14
C VAL A 200 1.90 -3.61 -25.58
N PRO A 201 2.17 -4.95 -25.63
CA PRO A 201 3.35 -5.57 -25.02
C PRO A 201 4.66 -4.82 -25.30
N TYR A 202 5.50 -4.74 -24.28
CA TYR A 202 6.72 -3.94 -24.21
C TYR A 202 6.55 -2.42 -24.23
N LEU A 203 5.48 -1.87 -24.83
CA LEU A 203 5.26 -0.43 -24.86
C LEU A 203 4.57 0.07 -23.59
N GLU A 204 3.87 -0.79 -22.85
CA GLU A 204 3.30 -0.50 -21.54
C GLU A 204 4.35 0.07 -20.58
N TYR A 205 5.61 -0.36 -20.71
CA TYR A 205 6.71 0.12 -19.87
C TYR A 205 7.02 1.60 -20.04
N LEU A 206 6.66 2.20 -21.19
CA LEU A 206 6.82 3.63 -21.44
C LEU A 206 5.88 4.47 -20.57
N THR A 207 4.82 3.87 -20.01
CA THR A 207 3.86 4.60 -19.17
C THR A 207 4.37 4.86 -17.76
N PHE A 208 5.52 4.31 -17.38
CA PHE A 208 6.08 4.35 -16.02
C PHE A 208 5.99 5.74 -15.37
N TRP A 209 6.46 6.79 -16.04
CA TRP A 209 6.48 8.15 -15.48
C TRP A 209 5.11 8.76 -15.27
N ASN A 210 4.29 8.66 -16.30
CA ASN A 210 2.93 9.15 -16.25
C ASN A 210 2.16 8.43 -15.13
N ARG A 211 2.37 7.11 -14.99
CA ARG A 211 1.74 6.31 -13.92
C ARG A 211 2.32 6.60 -12.54
N LYS A 212 3.63 6.87 -12.40
CA LYS A 212 4.22 7.37 -11.15
C LYS A 212 3.54 8.67 -10.73
N GLN A 213 3.48 9.66 -11.62
CA GLN A 213 2.83 10.94 -11.34
C GLN A 213 1.33 10.79 -11.04
N ALA A 214 0.63 9.85 -11.69
CA ALA A 214 -0.76 9.54 -11.37
C ALA A 214 -0.92 9.00 -9.94
N ALA A 215 -0.08 8.05 -9.53
CA ALA A 215 -0.04 7.52 -8.17
C ALA A 215 0.25 8.64 -7.15
N GLU A 216 1.19 9.53 -7.45
CA GLU A 216 1.49 10.70 -6.63
C GLU A 216 0.28 11.64 -6.47
N ARG A 217 -0.45 11.92 -7.56
CA ARG A 217 -1.69 12.72 -7.51
C ARG A 217 -2.79 12.04 -6.71
N ILE A 218 -2.98 10.73 -6.87
CA ILE A 218 -3.95 9.95 -6.11
C ILE A 218 -3.66 10.05 -4.61
N ALA A 219 -2.40 9.91 -4.22
CA ALA A 219 -2.00 9.97 -2.82
C ALA A 219 -2.08 11.37 -2.22
N SER A 220 -1.81 12.41 -3.02
CA SER A 220 -1.89 13.80 -2.60
C SER A 220 -3.30 14.37 -2.61
N ASN A 221 -4.24 13.71 -3.30
CA ASN A 221 -5.65 14.08 -3.25
C ASN A 221 -6.36 13.40 -2.08
N GLY A 222 -7.23 14.17 -1.41
CA GLY A 222 -7.87 13.74 -0.17
C GLY A 222 -8.82 12.56 -0.29
N ASP A 223 -9.32 12.22 -1.49
CA ASP A 223 -10.36 11.20 -1.68
C ASP A 223 -9.88 9.77 -1.34
N CYS A 224 -8.62 9.42 -1.63
CA CYS A 224 -8.08 8.11 -1.24
C CYS A 224 -7.96 7.96 0.29
N LEU A 225 -7.50 9.02 0.95
CA LEU A 225 -7.44 9.08 2.42
C LEU A 225 -8.85 9.06 3.03
N ASP A 226 -9.78 9.87 2.50
CA ASP A 226 -11.19 9.92 2.89
C ASP A 226 -11.84 8.52 2.84
N ALA A 227 -11.58 7.75 1.78
CA ALA A 227 -12.07 6.38 1.67
C ALA A 227 -11.50 5.46 2.78
N ILE A 228 -10.19 5.53 3.04
CA ILE A 228 -9.54 4.75 4.10
C ILE A 228 -10.11 5.12 5.48
N GLU A 229 -10.28 6.42 5.75
CA GLU A 229 -10.85 6.93 7.00
C GLU A 229 -12.29 6.43 7.19
N GLN A 230 -13.16 6.61 6.20
CA GLN A 230 -14.55 6.18 6.28
C GLN A 230 -14.72 4.65 6.42
N LEU A 231 -13.91 3.86 5.70
CA LEU A 231 -13.91 2.40 5.85
C LEU A 231 -13.44 1.97 7.23
N SER A 232 -12.38 2.59 7.74
CA SER A 232 -11.87 2.35 9.09
C SER A 232 -12.90 2.70 10.16
N GLU A 233 -13.56 3.84 10.04
CA GLU A 233 -14.65 4.25 10.94
C GLU A 233 -15.79 3.24 10.91
N ALA A 234 -16.22 2.81 9.73
CA ALA A 234 -17.28 1.81 9.57
C ALA A 234 -16.90 0.47 10.21
N ALA A 235 -15.68 -0.03 9.99
CA ALA A 235 -15.20 -1.26 10.63
C ALA A 235 -15.18 -1.15 12.15
N ARG A 236 -14.87 0.05 12.68
CA ARG A 236 -14.75 0.32 14.11
C ARG A 236 -16.07 0.47 14.86
N LEU A 237 -17.20 0.53 14.15
CA LEU A 237 -18.53 0.43 14.78
C LEU A 237 -18.73 -0.93 15.47
N HIS A 238 -18.01 -1.97 15.03
CA HIS A 238 -18.03 -3.28 15.63
C HIS A 238 -16.93 -3.44 16.67
N GLN A 239 -17.30 -4.01 17.82
CA GLN A 239 -16.31 -4.49 18.79
C GLN A 239 -15.50 -5.63 18.16
N ASN A 240 -14.20 -5.69 18.43
CA ASN A 240 -13.28 -6.67 17.83
C ASN A 240 -13.20 -6.59 16.30
N ASN A 241 -12.71 -5.46 15.81
CA ASN A 241 -12.33 -5.24 14.41
C ASN A 241 -10.81 -5.29 14.22
N TYR A 242 -10.40 -5.36 12.97
CA TYR A 242 -9.02 -5.14 12.56
C TYR A 242 -8.99 -4.48 11.17
N VAL A 243 -8.16 -3.45 10.99
CA VAL A 243 -7.98 -2.73 9.73
C VAL A 243 -6.54 -2.91 9.24
N PHE A 244 -6.39 -3.67 8.17
CA PHE A 244 -5.11 -3.98 7.55
C PHE A 244 -5.02 -3.28 6.19
N LEU A 245 -4.06 -2.38 6.02
CA LEU A 245 -3.79 -1.72 4.74
C LEU A 245 -2.58 -2.36 4.08
N ILE A 246 -2.68 -2.64 2.79
CA ILE A 246 -1.60 -3.20 1.97
C ILE A 246 -1.46 -2.34 0.72
N GLY A 247 -0.23 -1.94 0.37
CA GLY A 247 0.07 -1.26 -0.88
C GLY A 247 1.25 -1.90 -1.56
N HIS A 248 1.14 -2.18 -2.87
CA HIS A 248 2.25 -2.75 -3.65
C HIS A 248 2.77 -1.78 -4.70
N SER A 249 4.08 -1.69 -4.91
CA SER A 249 4.67 -0.88 -5.98
C SER A 249 4.20 0.58 -5.92
N PHE A 250 3.58 1.13 -6.98
CA PHE A 250 2.94 2.45 -6.94
C PHE A 250 1.75 2.54 -5.97
N GLY A 251 1.04 1.45 -5.70
CA GLY A 251 0.07 1.39 -4.59
C GLY A 251 0.73 1.47 -3.21
N GLY A 252 1.97 0.98 -3.09
CA GLY A 252 2.84 1.17 -1.92
C GLY A 252 3.24 2.63 -1.74
N LEU A 253 3.59 3.32 -2.83
CA LEU A 253 3.81 4.77 -2.84
C LEU A 253 2.57 5.54 -2.39
N ILE A 254 1.38 5.18 -2.91
CA ILE A 254 0.11 5.81 -2.50
C ILE A 254 -0.08 5.65 -1.00
N LEU A 255 0.04 4.42 -0.49
CA LEU A 255 -0.13 4.12 0.93
C LEU A 255 0.91 4.84 1.80
N GLU A 256 2.18 4.90 1.39
CA GLU A 256 3.25 5.60 2.11
C GLU A 256 2.92 7.08 2.31
N ARG A 257 2.53 7.76 1.23
CA ARG A 257 2.15 9.18 1.28
C ARG A 257 0.90 9.41 2.13
N THR A 258 -0.10 8.54 2.02
CA THR A 258 -1.31 8.63 2.86
C THR A 258 -0.97 8.47 4.33
N VAL A 259 -0.16 7.46 4.69
CA VAL A 259 0.28 7.23 6.08
C VAL A 259 1.07 8.42 6.61
N GLU A 260 2.02 8.93 5.83
CA GLU A 260 2.83 10.08 6.19
C GLU A 260 1.97 11.33 6.46
N HIS A 261 1.03 11.63 5.57
CA HIS A 261 0.11 12.75 5.72
C HIS A 261 -0.74 12.62 6.99
N THR A 262 -1.34 11.45 7.21
CA THR A 262 -2.15 11.17 8.41
C THR A 262 -1.32 11.29 9.69
N LEU A 263 -0.10 10.74 9.74
CA LEU A 263 0.75 10.82 10.92
C LEU A 263 1.12 12.26 11.27
N ARG A 264 1.34 13.13 10.27
CA ARG A 264 1.57 14.58 10.50
C ARG A 264 0.33 15.30 11.01
N THR A 265 -0.82 15.06 10.40
CA THR A 265 -2.08 15.73 10.75
C THR A 265 -2.58 15.34 12.15
N LEU A 266 -2.32 14.10 12.57
CA LEU A 266 -2.74 13.57 13.86
C LEU A 266 -1.73 13.84 15.01
N GLN A 267 -0.62 14.56 14.76
CA GLN A 267 0.36 14.89 15.79
C GLN A 267 -0.30 15.55 17.01
N GLY A 268 0.09 15.06 18.19
CA GLY A 268 -0.43 15.55 19.45
C GLY A 268 -1.79 15.01 19.89
N GLN A 269 -2.47 14.24 19.04
CA GLN A 269 -3.78 13.70 19.33
C GLN A 269 -3.67 12.27 19.88
N LYS A 270 -4.54 11.93 20.85
CA LYS A 270 -4.73 10.54 21.28
C LYS A 270 -5.69 9.88 20.30
N VAL A 271 -5.15 9.25 19.27
CA VAL A 271 -5.94 8.67 18.19
C VAL A 271 -5.46 7.27 17.87
N LYS A 272 -6.39 6.45 17.41
CA LYS A 272 -6.05 5.25 16.67
C LYS A 272 -5.98 5.71 15.21
N PRO A 273 -4.83 5.62 14.51
CA PRO A 273 -4.78 5.96 13.08
C PRO A 273 -5.85 5.15 12.33
N PRO A 274 -6.26 5.49 11.10
CA PRO A 274 -7.30 4.75 10.38
C PRO A 274 -6.88 3.32 9.96
N TRP A 275 -5.77 2.80 10.49
CA TRP A 275 -5.35 1.41 10.35
C TRP A 275 -4.97 0.80 11.71
N ASP A 276 -4.84 -0.52 11.74
CA ASP A 276 -4.12 -1.23 12.79
C ASP A 276 -2.69 -1.53 12.34
N LEU A 277 -2.56 -1.99 11.09
CA LEU A 277 -1.28 -2.23 10.41
C LEU A 277 -1.36 -1.71 8.98
N ALA A 278 -0.35 -0.95 8.57
CA ALA A 278 -0.11 -0.58 7.18
C ALA A 278 1.16 -1.26 6.69
N LEU A 279 1.06 -1.97 5.57
CA LEU A 279 2.14 -2.75 4.98
C LEU A 279 2.39 -2.31 3.53
N MET A 280 3.55 -1.73 3.28
CA MET A 280 4.03 -1.43 1.93
C MET A 280 4.91 -2.57 1.44
N LEU A 281 4.60 -3.12 0.27
CA LEU A 281 5.35 -4.19 -0.36
C LEU A 281 6.04 -3.63 -1.60
N ASN A 282 7.37 -3.69 -1.61
CA ASN A 282 8.20 -3.17 -2.69
C ASN A 282 7.72 -1.78 -3.18
N PRO A 283 7.53 -0.78 -2.29
CA PRO A 283 7.00 0.51 -2.73
C PRO A 283 7.94 1.14 -3.75
N ALA A 284 7.35 1.67 -4.82
CA ALA A 284 8.08 2.32 -5.92
C ALA A 284 8.17 3.84 -5.70
N SER A 285 8.31 4.27 -4.44
CA SER A 285 8.60 5.63 -4.02
C SER A 285 10.11 5.89 -4.03
N ASP A 286 10.51 7.15 -4.24
CA ASP A 286 11.85 7.58 -3.89
C ASP A 286 11.96 7.82 -2.38
N SER A 287 13.19 7.78 -1.86
CA SER A 287 13.48 7.83 -0.42
C SER A 287 13.34 9.22 0.20
N VAL A 288 12.97 10.24 -0.58
CA VAL A 288 12.95 11.63 -0.09
C VAL A 288 11.88 11.81 0.99
N LEU A 289 10.67 11.29 0.77
CA LEU A 289 9.58 11.40 1.74
C LEU A 289 9.81 10.51 2.96
N ALA A 290 10.17 9.24 2.74
CA ALA A 290 10.54 8.32 3.83
C ALA A 290 11.64 8.89 4.72
N ARG A 291 12.66 9.54 4.15
CA ARG A 291 13.71 10.23 4.93
C ARG A 291 13.15 11.33 5.83
N GLN A 292 12.22 12.14 5.33
CA GLN A 292 11.59 13.18 6.12
C GLN A 292 10.78 12.56 7.27
N LEU A 293 9.97 11.53 6.98
CA LEU A 293 9.20 10.82 7.98
C LEU A 293 10.10 10.19 9.07
N VAL A 294 11.18 9.51 8.68
CA VAL A 294 12.15 8.92 9.63
C VAL A 294 12.78 10.01 10.49
N SER A 295 13.18 11.15 9.89
CA SER A 295 13.72 12.29 10.62
C SER A 295 12.71 12.84 11.64
N ASP A 296 11.45 12.97 11.26
CA ASP A 296 10.40 13.47 12.15
C ASP A 296 10.13 12.49 13.29
N LEU A 297 9.97 11.20 13.00
CA LEU A 297 9.78 10.18 14.02
C LEU A 297 10.97 10.11 14.99
N TYR A 298 12.20 10.22 14.49
CA TYR A 298 13.39 10.29 15.33
C TYR A 298 13.40 11.53 16.25
N ASN A 299 12.90 12.66 15.74
CA ASN A 299 12.77 13.88 16.53
C ASN A 299 11.63 13.79 17.56
N LEU A 300 10.58 13.03 17.28
CA LEU A 300 9.40 12.89 18.14
C LEU A 300 9.54 11.82 19.24
N TYR A 301 10.37 10.80 19.02
CA TYR A 301 10.53 9.66 19.94
C TYR A 301 11.96 9.53 20.47
N SER A 302 12.07 9.13 21.74
CA SER A 302 13.32 8.60 22.31
C SER A 302 13.25 7.08 22.28
N TYR A 303 14.38 6.42 22.08
CA TYR A 303 14.48 4.97 22.14
C TYR A 303 15.08 4.52 23.48
N ASP A 304 14.42 3.57 24.13
CA ASP A 304 14.93 2.85 25.30
C ASP A 304 15.12 1.39 24.91
N PRO A 305 16.34 0.83 25.02
CA PRO A 305 16.62 -0.54 24.61
C PRO A 305 15.94 -1.61 25.49
N ASN A 306 15.41 -1.23 26.65
CA ASN A 306 14.71 -2.17 27.50
C ASN A 306 13.34 -2.50 26.90
N PRO A 307 12.98 -3.80 26.78
CA PRO A 307 11.67 -4.19 26.28
C PRO A 307 10.56 -3.70 27.22
N VAL A 308 9.39 -3.42 26.66
CA VAL A 308 8.19 -3.11 27.46
C VAL A 308 7.91 -4.27 28.43
N PRO A 309 7.83 -4.03 29.76
CA PRO A 309 7.55 -5.08 30.73
C PRO A 309 6.29 -5.87 30.40
N GLY A 310 6.38 -7.20 30.43
CA GLY A 310 5.26 -8.09 30.11
C GLY A 310 4.96 -8.25 28.61
N ASN A 311 5.78 -7.70 27.71
CA ASN A 311 5.67 -7.96 26.28
C ASN A 311 5.99 -9.44 25.98
N PRO A 312 5.04 -10.25 25.48
CA PRO A 312 5.25 -11.69 25.29
C PRO A 312 6.24 -12.04 24.16
N LEU A 313 6.64 -11.07 23.32
CA LEU A 313 7.58 -11.29 22.23
C LEU A 313 9.03 -11.35 22.72
N ASN A 314 9.34 -10.76 23.88
CA ASN A 314 10.69 -10.76 24.50
C ASN A 314 11.82 -10.26 23.58
N TRP A 315 11.55 -9.31 22.68
CA TRP A 315 12.57 -8.66 21.86
C TRP A 315 12.18 -7.21 21.49
N GLY A 316 13.20 -6.46 21.10
CA GLY A 316 13.12 -5.03 20.81
C GLY A 316 12.98 -4.16 22.06
N GLY A 317 13.34 -2.89 21.94
CA GLY A 317 13.16 -1.88 22.97
C GLY A 317 11.76 -1.25 22.95
N GLN A 318 11.70 0.02 23.32
CA GLN A 318 10.49 0.83 23.29
C GLN A 318 10.75 2.26 22.81
N PHE A 319 9.80 2.78 22.03
CA PHE A 319 9.76 4.17 21.59
C PHE A 319 8.94 5.00 22.56
N VAL A 320 9.59 5.90 23.28
CA VAL A 320 8.96 6.80 24.26
C VAL A 320 8.72 8.17 23.63
N PRO A 321 7.46 8.63 23.51
CA PRO A 321 7.13 9.98 23.05
C PRO A 321 7.88 11.06 23.84
N LYS A 322 8.62 11.96 23.17
CA LYS A 322 9.32 13.08 23.84
C LYS A 322 8.37 14.10 24.43
N SER A 323 7.16 14.22 23.89
CA SER A 323 6.09 15.06 24.44
C SER A 323 5.33 14.41 25.61
N GLY A 324 5.68 13.19 26.00
CA GLY A 324 4.89 12.35 26.91
C GLY A 324 3.80 11.55 26.20
N GLY A 325 3.41 10.42 26.79
CA GLY A 325 2.46 9.47 26.21
C GLY A 325 2.82 8.02 26.53
N THR A 326 2.06 7.08 26.00
CA THR A 326 2.32 5.64 26.16
C THR A 326 3.46 5.20 25.22
N PRO A 327 4.47 4.45 25.71
CA PRO A 327 5.50 3.89 24.84
C PRO A 327 4.94 2.91 23.80
N ILE A 328 5.57 2.88 22.63
CA ILE A 328 5.31 1.90 21.58
C ILE A 328 6.38 0.82 21.68
N ALA A 329 5.98 -0.45 21.79
CA ALA A 329 6.93 -1.55 21.79
C ALA A 329 7.55 -1.68 20.40
N GLU A 330 8.88 -1.77 20.33
CA GLU A 330 9.59 -1.85 19.05
C GLU A 330 9.14 -3.06 18.24
N SER A 331 8.93 -4.20 18.91
CA SER A 331 8.47 -5.45 18.33
C SER A 331 6.99 -5.47 17.91
N GLN A 332 6.27 -4.35 17.99
CA GLN A 332 4.83 -4.26 17.64
C GLN A 332 4.59 -3.09 16.67
N PRO A 333 4.98 -3.23 15.39
CA PRO A 333 4.90 -2.14 14.42
C PRO A 333 3.45 -1.83 14.03
N THR A 334 3.20 -0.60 13.58
CA THR A 334 1.92 -0.18 12.95
C THR A 334 2.10 0.21 11.48
N VAL A 335 3.33 0.50 11.07
CA VAL A 335 3.71 0.82 9.69
C VAL A 335 4.97 0.04 9.36
N VAL A 336 4.91 -0.74 8.29
CA VAL A 336 5.99 -1.62 7.84
C VAL A 336 6.14 -1.50 6.34
N GLU A 337 7.37 -1.30 5.88
CA GLU A 337 7.79 -1.41 4.50
C GLU A 337 8.65 -2.66 4.35
N LEU A 338 8.33 -3.49 3.37
CA LEU A 338 9.08 -4.68 3.00
C LEU A 338 9.62 -4.52 1.60
N GLN A 339 10.94 -4.60 1.43
CA GLN A 339 11.59 -4.50 0.13
C GLN A 339 12.44 -5.75 -0.13
N SER A 340 12.14 -6.42 -1.24
CA SER A 340 12.87 -7.59 -1.70
C SER A 340 14.32 -7.28 -2.07
N GLU A 341 15.21 -8.21 -1.73
CA GLU A 341 16.64 -8.12 -2.02
C GLU A 341 16.99 -8.06 -3.50
N ASN A 342 16.22 -8.79 -4.32
CA ASN A 342 16.45 -8.95 -5.74
C ASN A 342 15.35 -8.27 -6.58
N ASP A 343 14.69 -7.24 -6.06
CA ASP A 343 13.70 -6.48 -6.81
C ASP A 343 14.33 -5.81 -8.04
N THR A 344 14.22 -6.48 -9.19
CA THR A 344 14.73 -6.03 -10.48
C THR A 344 13.85 -4.95 -11.12
N ALA A 345 12.60 -4.75 -10.68
CA ALA A 345 11.84 -3.56 -11.08
C ALA A 345 12.46 -2.31 -10.44
N THR A 346 12.95 -2.41 -9.19
CA THR A 346 13.76 -1.36 -8.55
C THR A 346 15.23 -1.33 -8.95
N GLY A 347 15.76 -2.41 -9.55
CA GLY A 347 17.14 -2.50 -10.02
C GLY A 347 17.36 -2.16 -11.51
N THR A 348 16.31 -2.27 -12.33
CA THR A 348 16.41 -2.11 -13.80
C THR A 348 15.49 -0.99 -14.29
N VAL A 349 14.21 -1.00 -13.95
CA VAL A 349 13.25 0.00 -14.44
C VAL A 349 13.26 1.27 -13.58
N PHE A 350 13.35 1.16 -12.25
CA PHE A 350 13.43 2.33 -11.38
C PHE A 350 14.75 3.09 -11.54
N PRO A 351 15.95 2.49 -11.63
CA PRO A 351 17.17 3.27 -11.80
C PRO A 351 17.30 3.81 -13.22
N ILE A 352 16.84 3.08 -14.24
CA ILE A 352 16.77 3.62 -15.61
C ILE A 352 15.72 4.73 -15.67
N GLY A 353 14.54 4.51 -15.07
CA GLY A 353 13.52 5.51 -14.79
C GLY A 353 14.14 6.69 -14.05
N SER A 354 14.24 6.69 -12.74
CA SER A 354 14.83 7.75 -11.90
C SER A 354 16.05 8.44 -12.54
N LYS A 355 17.02 7.75 -13.16
CA LYS A 355 18.16 8.39 -13.86
C LYS A 355 17.78 9.06 -15.19
N VAL A 356 16.91 8.49 -16.01
CA VAL A 356 16.36 9.13 -17.23
C VAL A 356 15.40 10.27 -16.85
N GLY A 357 14.68 10.16 -15.73
CA GLY A 357 13.82 11.23 -15.21
C GLY A 357 14.65 12.44 -14.84
N VAL A 358 15.79 12.27 -14.19
CA VAL A 358 16.76 13.36 -13.94
C VAL A 358 17.22 14.04 -15.24
N LEU A 359 17.44 13.28 -16.32
CA LEU A 359 17.82 13.80 -17.64
C LEU A 359 16.66 14.56 -18.32
N VAL A 360 15.43 14.07 -18.19
CA VAL A 360 14.23 14.61 -18.87
C VAL A 360 13.60 15.77 -18.09
N ASP A 361 13.52 15.68 -16.76
CA ASP A 361 13.00 16.72 -15.87
C ASP A 361 14.02 17.84 -15.61
N GLY A 362 15.26 17.68 -16.09
CA GLY A 362 16.29 18.72 -16.02
C GLY A 362 16.77 19.05 -14.61
N HIS A 363 16.63 18.12 -13.66
CA HIS A 363 17.10 18.28 -12.28
C HIS A 363 18.62 18.08 -12.18
N TRP A 364 19.38 19.09 -12.62
CA TRP A 364 20.85 19.07 -12.63
C TRP A 364 21.49 19.57 -11.33
N SER A 365 20.70 20.16 -10.44
CA SER A 365 21.15 20.70 -9.15
C SER A 365 20.44 19.97 -8.02
N TRP A 366 21.22 19.48 -7.06
CA TRP A 366 20.73 18.73 -5.91
C TRP A 366 21.05 19.45 -4.63
N ASN A 367 20.07 19.53 -3.74
CA ASN A 367 20.29 20.03 -2.40
C ASN A 367 21.21 19.09 -1.61
N GLN A 368 21.84 19.65 -0.59
CA GLN A 368 22.52 18.89 0.44
C GLN A 368 21.54 18.69 1.59
N VAL A 369 21.29 17.45 1.98
CA VAL A 369 20.30 17.07 2.98
C VAL A 369 20.93 16.26 4.11
N ALA A 370 20.46 16.49 5.32
CA ALA A 370 20.92 15.75 6.49
C ALA A 370 20.46 14.29 6.40
N VAL A 371 21.39 13.38 6.70
CA VAL A 371 21.10 11.97 6.92
C VAL A 371 20.48 11.81 8.31
N PRO A 372 19.29 11.19 8.45
CA PRO A 372 18.65 11.00 9.75
C PRO A 372 19.62 10.43 10.81
N ARG A 373 19.53 10.90 12.07
CA ARG A 373 20.37 10.49 13.23
C ARG A 373 21.86 10.89 13.16
N THR A 374 22.41 11.22 12.00
CA THR A 374 23.85 11.52 11.85
C THR A 374 24.13 13.02 11.74
N ARG A 375 25.42 13.40 11.80
CA ARG A 375 25.89 14.74 11.41
C ARG A 375 26.25 14.83 9.93
N GLN A 376 26.08 13.73 9.19
CA GLN A 376 26.42 13.67 7.78
C GLN A 376 25.36 14.40 6.96
N VAL A 377 25.85 15.09 5.93
CA VAL A 377 25.03 15.71 4.91
C VAL A 377 25.45 15.09 3.58
N VAL A 378 24.46 14.66 2.80
CA VAL A 378 24.67 14.01 1.50
C VAL A 378 23.82 14.67 0.43
N SER A 379 24.10 14.35 -0.83
CA SER A 379 23.28 14.85 -1.92
C SER A 379 21.87 14.26 -1.83
N GLU A 380 20.84 15.09 -2.00
CA GLU A 380 19.45 14.64 -2.10
C GLU A 380 19.24 13.63 -3.22
N ARG A 381 20.13 13.64 -4.23
CA ARG A 381 20.19 12.65 -5.30
C ARG A 381 20.26 11.21 -4.78
N ASP A 382 20.98 10.97 -3.69
CA ASP A 382 21.20 9.62 -3.16
C ASP A 382 19.87 9.00 -2.68
N PHE A 383 19.00 9.85 -2.11
CA PHE A 383 17.63 9.49 -1.71
C PHE A 383 16.68 9.45 -2.91
N TYR A 384 16.81 10.37 -3.86
CA TYR A 384 15.92 10.43 -5.02
C TYR A 384 16.06 9.20 -5.94
N LEU A 385 17.28 8.66 -6.06
CA LEU A 385 17.56 7.53 -6.95
C LEU A 385 17.36 6.15 -6.30
N SER A 386 16.98 6.10 -5.03
CA SER A 386 16.83 4.87 -4.25
C SER A 386 15.40 4.76 -3.71
N THR A 387 14.84 3.55 -3.66
CA THR A 387 13.63 3.30 -2.86
C THR A 387 13.99 3.17 -1.38
N PRO A 388 13.08 3.43 -0.41
CA PRO A 388 13.45 3.48 1.00
C PRO A 388 14.06 2.16 1.49
N GLY A 389 13.45 1.03 1.12
CA GLY A 389 14.00 -0.28 1.39
C GLY A 389 15.25 -0.67 0.58
N ASN A 390 15.79 0.18 -0.29
CA ASN A 390 17.11 0.01 -0.93
C ASN A 390 18.12 1.08 -0.47
N ASP A 391 17.70 2.07 0.31
CA ASP A 391 18.50 3.21 0.73
C ASP A 391 19.40 2.84 1.92
N THR A 392 20.69 3.17 1.79
CA THR A 392 21.73 2.90 2.79
C THR A 392 21.44 3.57 4.13
N TYR A 393 20.68 4.66 4.14
CA TYR A 393 20.43 5.48 5.32
C TYR A 393 19.06 5.25 5.97
N LEU A 394 18.17 4.47 5.34
CA LEU A 394 16.79 4.30 5.82
C LEU A 394 16.46 2.89 6.28
N VAL A 395 17.06 1.86 5.67
CA VAL A 395 16.88 0.46 6.09
C VAL A 395 17.30 0.31 7.55
N ASN A 396 16.36 -0.13 8.39
CA ASN A 396 16.58 -0.30 9.82
C ASN A 396 16.34 -1.74 10.30
N TYR A 397 15.77 -2.61 9.46
CA TYR A 397 15.64 -4.03 9.74
C TYR A 397 16.03 -4.88 8.54
N GLU A 398 16.46 -6.09 8.84
CA GLU A 398 16.70 -7.14 7.85
C GLU A 398 16.14 -8.46 8.35
N ILE A 399 15.84 -9.35 7.40
CA ILE A 399 15.44 -10.71 7.68
C ILE A 399 16.61 -11.62 7.30
N VAL A 400 17.11 -12.39 8.25
CA VAL A 400 18.23 -13.31 8.03
C VAL A 400 17.84 -14.75 8.33
N PRO A 401 18.42 -15.74 7.62
CA PRO A 401 18.25 -17.14 7.99
C PRO A 401 18.69 -17.37 9.43
N THR A 402 17.92 -18.18 10.16
CA THR A 402 18.28 -18.56 11.53
C THR A 402 18.01 -20.06 11.76
N SER A 403 18.38 -20.53 12.93
CA SER A 403 18.06 -21.89 13.37
C SER A 403 16.71 -21.92 14.07
N GLY A 404 15.87 -22.87 13.68
CA GLY A 404 14.58 -23.09 14.32
C GLY A 404 13.86 -24.21 13.60
N THR A 405 12.96 -24.87 14.30
CA THR A 405 12.00 -25.81 13.70
C THR A 405 10.63 -25.51 14.25
N PHE A 406 9.61 -25.79 13.45
CA PHE A 406 8.25 -25.87 13.95
C PHE A 406 7.69 -27.25 13.65
N SER A 407 6.84 -27.75 14.56
CA SER A 407 6.24 -29.07 14.48
C SER A 407 4.72 -28.97 14.32
N GLY A 408 4.13 -29.96 13.67
CA GLY A 408 2.68 -30.10 13.51
C GLY A 408 2.24 -30.07 12.05
N ASP A 409 0.94 -30.23 11.83
CA ASP A 409 0.36 -30.32 10.49
C ASP A 409 0.07 -28.95 9.85
N TRP A 410 0.62 -27.86 10.38
CA TRP A 410 0.41 -26.50 9.88
C TRP A 410 1.37 -26.21 8.71
N ASP A 411 0.96 -25.37 7.78
CA ASP A 411 1.93 -24.65 6.95
C ASP A 411 2.49 -23.45 7.74
N ALA A 412 3.53 -22.81 7.22
CA ALA A 412 4.16 -21.69 7.91
C ALA A 412 3.21 -20.50 8.13
N PHE A 413 2.24 -20.29 7.23
CA PHE A 413 1.24 -19.23 7.37
C PHE A 413 0.36 -19.44 8.61
N ASP A 414 -0.29 -20.61 8.74
CA ASP A 414 -1.11 -20.90 9.91
C ASP A 414 -0.27 -21.04 11.19
N TYR A 415 0.97 -21.52 11.08
CA TYR A 415 1.88 -21.58 12.22
C TYR A 415 2.21 -20.19 12.76
N ASN A 416 2.64 -19.26 11.90
CA ASN A 416 3.00 -17.90 12.32
C ASN A 416 1.76 -17.10 12.78
N LEU A 417 0.59 -17.35 12.19
CA LEU A 417 -0.66 -16.81 12.73
C LEU A 417 -0.94 -17.39 14.12
N GLY A 418 -0.68 -18.67 14.36
CA GLY A 418 -1.02 -19.35 15.61
C GLY A 418 -0.04 -19.15 16.77
N ASN A 419 1.16 -18.63 16.52
CA ASN A 419 2.25 -18.63 17.50
C ASN A 419 2.99 -17.29 17.52
N ASN A 420 3.34 -16.82 18.72
CA ASN A 420 4.12 -15.59 18.86
C ASN A 420 5.53 -15.74 18.28
N PRO A 421 5.99 -14.81 17.42
CA PRO A 421 7.35 -14.79 16.90
C PRO A 421 8.32 -14.22 17.95
N VAL A 422 8.59 -15.02 18.98
CA VAL A 422 9.51 -14.69 20.07
C VAL A 422 10.92 -14.47 19.49
N GLY A 423 11.61 -13.42 19.93
CA GLY A 423 12.94 -13.10 19.41
C GLY A 423 12.98 -12.60 17.96
N GLY A 424 11.82 -12.27 17.37
CA GLY A 424 11.71 -11.91 15.96
C GLY A 424 11.75 -13.13 15.02
N ILE A 425 11.66 -14.34 15.56
CA ILE A 425 11.79 -15.58 14.80
C ILE A 425 10.43 -16.00 14.21
N PHE A 426 10.41 -16.26 12.91
CA PHE A 426 9.26 -16.79 12.18
C PHE A 426 9.69 -17.83 11.16
N PHE A 427 8.73 -18.46 10.50
CA PHE A 427 9.01 -19.57 9.58
C PHE A 427 8.42 -19.35 8.19
N THR A 428 9.03 -19.95 7.19
CA THR A 428 8.46 -20.19 5.86
C THR A 428 8.48 -21.70 5.59
N SER A 429 7.67 -22.20 4.64
CA SER A 429 7.61 -23.66 4.38
C SER A 429 7.49 -24.04 2.91
N ALA A 430 7.37 -23.06 2.01
CA ALA A 430 7.10 -23.27 0.61
C ALA A 430 8.34 -23.00 -0.26
N PRO A 431 8.39 -23.59 -1.47
CA PRO A 431 9.33 -23.15 -2.50
C PRO A 431 9.21 -21.64 -2.76
N ARG A 432 10.33 -21.04 -3.17
CA ARG A 432 10.45 -19.59 -3.41
C ARG A 432 9.40 -19.01 -4.36
N ASP A 433 9.01 -19.76 -5.38
CA ASP A 433 8.09 -19.37 -6.46
C ASP A 433 6.64 -19.83 -6.23
N SER A 434 6.34 -20.39 -5.05
CA SER A 434 5.02 -20.90 -4.72
C SER A 434 4.02 -19.77 -4.47
N GLU A 435 2.95 -19.71 -5.26
CA GLU A 435 1.82 -18.78 -5.09
C GLU A 435 0.47 -19.52 -5.00
N THR A 436 0.35 -20.56 -4.17
CA THR A 436 -0.80 -21.48 -4.21
C THR A 436 -2.16 -20.80 -3.97
N ALA A 437 -2.22 -19.84 -3.05
CA ALA A 437 -3.42 -19.07 -2.78
C ALA A 437 -3.82 -18.22 -4.00
N ALA A 438 -2.85 -17.58 -4.65
CA ALA A 438 -3.08 -16.78 -5.84
C ALA A 438 -3.61 -17.67 -6.99
N GLU A 439 -2.99 -18.82 -7.24
CA GLU A 439 -3.45 -19.77 -8.26
C GLU A 439 -4.89 -20.26 -8.02
N ALA A 440 -5.25 -20.53 -6.77
CA ALA A 440 -6.61 -20.91 -6.40
C ALA A 440 -7.62 -19.77 -6.68
N GLY A 441 -7.23 -18.53 -6.36
CA GLY A 441 -8.00 -17.33 -6.69
C GLY A 441 -8.25 -17.20 -8.19
N ARG A 442 -7.23 -17.44 -9.02
CA ARG A 442 -7.36 -17.48 -10.49
C ARG A 442 -8.37 -18.51 -10.96
N GLN A 443 -8.42 -19.66 -10.30
CA GLN A 443 -9.31 -20.77 -10.62
C GLN A 443 -10.70 -20.62 -9.97
N SER A 444 -10.94 -19.54 -9.21
CA SER A 444 -12.17 -19.35 -8.41
C SER A 444 -12.47 -20.53 -7.48
N ARG A 445 -11.43 -21.11 -6.89
CA ARG A 445 -11.51 -22.22 -5.94
C ARG A 445 -11.16 -21.75 -4.54
N PRO A 446 -11.63 -22.44 -3.47
CA PRO A 446 -11.12 -22.21 -2.13
C PRO A 446 -9.60 -22.32 -2.12
N ALA A 447 -8.91 -21.36 -1.51
CA ALA A 447 -7.46 -21.38 -1.41
C ALA A 447 -6.97 -22.65 -0.71
N ALA A 448 -5.96 -23.31 -1.29
CA ALA A 448 -5.29 -24.44 -0.67
C ALA A 448 -4.35 -23.97 0.45
N THR A 449 -4.02 -24.87 1.37
CA THR A 449 -2.89 -24.66 2.29
C THR A 449 -1.59 -24.60 1.50
N GLY A 450 -0.66 -23.75 1.92
CA GLY A 450 0.65 -23.68 1.30
C GLY A 450 1.43 -24.99 1.44
N PRO A 451 2.47 -25.20 0.61
CA PRO A 451 3.32 -26.38 0.72
C PRO A 451 4.01 -26.46 2.09
N LYS A 452 4.15 -27.70 2.59
CA LYS A 452 4.82 -28.02 3.88
C LYS A 452 6.24 -28.56 3.69
N THR A 453 6.80 -28.41 2.50
CA THR A 453 7.88 -29.27 2.03
C THR A 453 9.26 -28.89 2.57
N GLN A 454 9.49 -27.65 3.02
CA GLN A 454 10.79 -27.18 3.52
C GLN A 454 10.67 -26.06 4.58
N PRO A 455 10.48 -26.37 5.87
CA PRO A 455 10.44 -25.35 6.90
C PRO A 455 11.80 -24.65 7.03
N GLN A 456 11.83 -23.34 6.85
CA GLN A 456 13.00 -22.49 7.06
C GLN A 456 12.69 -21.47 8.16
N ALA A 457 13.58 -21.34 9.14
CA ALA A 457 13.47 -20.32 10.17
C ALA A 457 14.17 -19.04 9.72
N TRP A 458 13.56 -17.91 10.05
CA TRP A 458 14.04 -16.58 9.75
C TRP A 458 13.98 -15.72 11.00
N GLN A 459 14.92 -14.80 11.14
CA GLN A 459 14.92 -13.81 12.20
C GLN A 459 14.83 -12.42 11.61
N LEU A 460 13.80 -11.68 12.00
CA LEU A 460 13.75 -10.25 11.82
C LEU A 460 14.62 -9.60 12.90
N ARG A 461 15.63 -8.83 12.50
CA ARG A 461 16.53 -8.14 13.43
C ARG A 461 16.81 -6.71 12.98
N PHE A 462 17.07 -5.85 13.96
CA PHE A 462 17.52 -4.48 13.70
C PHE A 462 18.88 -4.50 13.01
N VAL A 463 19.10 -3.60 12.05
CA VAL A 463 20.40 -3.39 11.40
C VAL A 463 21.16 -2.31 12.19
N PRO A 464 22.15 -2.69 13.02
CA PRO A 464 23.00 -1.73 13.71
C PRO A 464 23.87 -0.91 12.75
N ASP A 465 24.60 0.05 13.30
CA ASP A 465 25.57 0.90 12.58
C ASP A 465 26.84 0.10 12.21
N HIS A 466 26.65 -0.96 11.44
CA HIS A 466 27.66 -1.76 10.78
C HIS A 466 27.02 -2.42 9.55
N ASP A 467 27.84 -2.79 8.56
CA ASP A 467 27.43 -3.28 7.23
C ASP A 467 27.03 -2.16 6.25
N LYS A 468 26.20 -2.51 5.25
CA LYS A 468 25.80 -1.64 4.14
C LYS A 468 24.78 -0.58 4.55
N TYR A 469 24.08 -0.75 5.67
CA TYR A 469 22.96 0.10 6.08
C TYR A 469 23.23 0.76 7.43
N ILE A 470 22.68 1.96 7.62
CA ILE A 470 22.78 2.72 8.87
C ILE A 470 21.39 2.79 9.49
N GLY A 471 21.01 1.77 10.25
CA GLY A 471 19.68 1.67 10.83
C GLY A 471 19.38 2.75 11.87
N VAL A 472 18.10 3.14 11.93
CA VAL A 472 17.57 4.10 12.90
C VAL A 472 16.37 3.50 13.61
N HIS A 473 16.41 3.54 14.95
CA HIS A 473 15.29 3.18 15.81
C HIS A 473 14.19 4.24 15.72
N VAL A 474 13.15 3.97 14.93
CA VAL A 474 11.90 4.74 14.84
C VAL A 474 10.70 3.78 14.75
N PRO A 475 9.47 4.21 15.14
CA PRO A 475 8.25 3.41 15.01
C PRO A 475 7.75 3.32 13.54
N PHE A 476 8.66 3.04 12.62
CA PHE A 476 8.44 2.74 11.21
C PHE A 476 9.51 1.73 10.78
N TRP A 477 9.08 0.53 10.38
CA TRP A 477 10.00 -0.51 9.94
C TRP A 477 10.22 -0.40 8.44
N ILE A 478 11.49 -0.35 8.01
CA ILE A 478 11.92 -0.42 6.62
C ILE A 478 12.84 -1.64 6.54
N VAL A 479 12.30 -2.72 5.98
CA VAL A 479 12.85 -4.08 6.11
C VAL A 479 13.41 -4.57 4.78
N ARG A 480 14.65 -5.06 4.78
CA ARG A 480 15.19 -5.90 3.69
C ARG A 480 14.72 -7.33 3.81
N VAL A 481 14.14 -7.84 2.72
CA VAL A 481 13.53 -9.17 2.68
C VAL A 481 14.26 -10.06 1.67
N PRO A 482 14.75 -11.24 2.08
CA PRO A 482 15.38 -12.22 1.20
C PRO A 482 14.49 -12.62 0.02
N SER A 483 15.13 -12.89 -1.12
CA SER A 483 14.47 -13.27 -2.37
C SER A 483 13.69 -14.59 -2.29
N GLU A 484 14.02 -15.43 -1.31
CA GLU A 484 13.34 -16.68 -0.98
C GLU A 484 11.95 -16.44 -0.37
N ILE A 485 11.70 -15.25 0.19
CA ILE A 485 10.43 -14.86 0.79
C ILE A 485 9.63 -14.00 -0.19
N ILE A 486 10.22 -12.90 -0.65
CA ILE A 486 9.62 -12.04 -1.69
C ILE A 486 10.55 -12.11 -2.87
N ASP A 487 10.18 -12.92 -3.87
CA ASP A 487 10.97 -12.98 -5.10
C ASP A 487 10.68 -11.76 -5.97
N ASN A 488 11.73 -10.98 -6.23
CA ASN A 488 11.70 -9.87 -7.15
C ASN A 488 10.60 -8.85 -6.77
N HIS A 489 10.07 -8.13 -7.75
CA HIS A 489 9.02 -7.16 -7.53
C HIS A 489 7.63 -7.79 -7.30
N GLY A 490 7.36 -8.96 -7.89
CA GLY A 490 6.02 -9.54 -8.05
C GLY A 490 5.64 -10.63 -7.05
N GLY A 491 6.59 -11.21 -6.31
CA GLY A 491 6.37 -12.31 -5.36
C GLY A 491 5.64 -11.91 -4.08
N ILE A 492 4.79 -10.87 -4.12
CA ILE A 492 4.09 -10.32 -2.97
C ILE A 492 2.96 -11.21 -2.46
N TRP A 493 2.45 -12.11 -3.30
CA TRP A 493 1.41 -13.08 -2.96
C TRP A 493 1.97 -14.50 -2.80
N SER A 494 3.29 -14.64 -2.70
CA SER A 494 3.93 -15.93 -2.46
C SER A 494 3.53 -16.51 -1.11
N ASP A 495 3.51 -17.83 -1.01
CA ASP A 495 3.20 -18.53 0.24
C ASP A 495 4.16 -18.12 1.38
N ASN A 496 5.44 -17.86 1.04
CA ASN A 496 6.44 -17.43 1.99
C ASN A 496 6.22 -15.98 2.46
N ASN A 497 5.84 -15.06 1.56
CA ASN A 497 5.53 -13.68 1.96
C ASN A 497 4.25 -13.62 2.80
N MET A 498 3.24 -14.43 2.47
CA MET A 498 2.05 -14.57 3.31
C MET A 498 2.43 -15.04 4.72
N ALA A 499 3.36 -15.99 4.85
CA ALA A 499 3.86 -16.43 6.15
C ALA A 499 4.59 -15.31 6.92
N LEU A 500 5.34 -14.44 6.23
CA LEU A 500 5.92 -13.23 6.83
C LEU A 500 4.84 -12.24 7.28
N MET A 501 3.82 -11.98 6.47
CA MET A 501 2.68 -11.12 6.86
C MET A 501 1.96 -11.65 8.10
N ALA A 502 1.77 -12.97 8.20
CA ALA A 502 1.22 -13.62 9.38
C ALA A 502 2.07 -13.38 10.63
N ALA A 503 3.40 -13.46 10.50
CA ALA A 503 4.32 -13.18 11.58
C ALA A 503 4.24 -11.71 12.01
N ILE A 504 4.24 -10.76 11.08
CA ILE A 504 4.11 -9.32 11.36
C ILE A 504 2.77 -9.00 12.03
N PHE A 505 1.67 -9.58 11.55
CA PHE A 505 0.37 -9.47 12.22
C PHE A 505 0.46 -9.95 13.67
N ARG A 506 1.12 -11.10 13.90
CA ARG A 506 1.25 -11.68 15.23
C ARG A 506 2.23 -10.90 16.13
N MET A 507 3.24 -10.22 15.54
CA MET A 507 4.05 -9.23 16.23
C MET A 507 3.20 -8.04 16.68
N HIS A 508 2.36 -7.50 15.80
CA HIS A 508 1.46 -6.39 16.15
C HIS A 508 0.37 -6.80 17.17
N ARG A 509 -0.15 -8.03 17.08
CA ARG A 509 -1.24 -8.57 17.93
C ARG A 509 -0.81 -9.88 18.61
N PRO A 510 0.16 -9.84 19.54
CA PRO A 510 0.64 -11.07 20.15
C PRO A 510 -0.45 -11.77 20.98
N ILE A 511 -0.32 -13.07 21.10
CA ILE A 511 -1.14 -13.90 21.99
C ILE A 511 -0.63 -13.67 23.42
N LEU A 512 -1.54 -13.21 24.29
CA LEU A 512 -1.29 -12.99 25.71
C LEU A 512 -1.51 -14.28 26.51
N GLN A 513 -1.25 -14.22 27.83
CA GLN A 513 -1.64 -15.28 28.75
C GLN A 513 -3.14 -15.62 28.59
N ASN A 514 -3.49 -16.90 28.77
CA ASN A 514 -4.84 -17.45 28.52
C ASN A 514 -5.29 -17.46 27.06
N ASN A 515 -4.35 -17.39 26.10
CA ASN A 515 -4.61 -17.51 24.67
C ASN A 515 -5.51 -16.38 24.10
N VAL A 516 -5.46 -15.20 24.72
CA VAL A 516 -6.20 -14.00 24.28
C VAL A 516 -5.34 -13.19 23.33
N ILE A 517 -5.86 -12.84 22.15
CA ILE A 517 -5.15 -11.94 21.22
C ILE A 517 -5.15 -10.53 21.81
N ALA A 518 -3.96 -9.94 21.98
CA ALA A 518 -3.82 -8.55 22.46
C ALA A 518 -4.74 -7.62 21.64
N PRO A 519 -5.40 -6.61 22.21
CA PRO A 519 -6.18 -5.66 21.43
C PRO A 519 -5.27 -4.71 20.64
N ALA A 520 -5.83 -4.06 19.62
CA ALA A 520 -5.16 -2.94 18.97
C ALA A 520 -4.95 -1.79 19.96
N LYS A 521 -3.78 -1.16 19.93
CA LYS A 521 -3.42 -0.07 20.82
C LYS A 521 -3.71 1.28 20.18
N SER A 522 -4.45 2.14 20.86
CA SER A 522 -4.44 3.58 20.56
C SER A 522 -3.15 4.18 21.10
N TYR A 523 -2.57 5.13 20.38
CA TYR A 523 -1.37 5.84 20.82
C TYR A 523 -1.59 7.36 20.76
N VAL A 524 -0.81 8.09 21.56
CA VAL A 524 -0.73 9.55 21.43
C VAL A 524 0.39 9.82 20.46
N LEU A 525 0.09 10.45 19.33
CA LEU A 525 1.14 10.91 18.45
C LEU A 525 1.86 12.10 19.11
N PRO A 526 3.19 12.17 19.13
CA PRO A 526 3.89 13.23 19.84
C PRO A 526 3.74 14.57 19.11
N TRP A 527 3.75 15.68 19.86
CA TRP A 527 3.88 17.02 19.28
C TRP A 527 5.35 17.31 18.90
N PRO A 528 5.61 18.16 17.89
CA PRO A 528 6.96 18.67 17.64
C PRO A 528 7.56 19.32 18.88
N VAL A 529 8.84 19.02 19.14
CA VAL A 529 9.56 19.53 20.31
C VAL A 529 9.64 21.06 20.26
N GLY A 530 9.17 21.74 21.32
CA GLY A 530 9.22 23.20 21.45
C GLY A 530 7.86 23.89 21.33
N LEU A 531 6.85 23.24 20.77
CA LEU A 531 5.46 23.69 20.81
C LEU A 531 4.80 23.17 22.09
N LYS A 532 5.10 23.79 23.24
CA LYS A 532 4.26 23.58 24.42
C LYS A 532 2.88 24.16 24.08
N GLN A 533 1.84 23.33 24.07
CA GLN A 533 0.46 23.83 24.06
C GLN A 533 0.33 24.82 25.22
N LYS A 534 0.00 26.07 24.90
CA LYS A 534 -0.66 26.94 25.87
C LYS A 534 -1.98 26.24 26.20
N GLN A 535 -2.05 25.62 27.38
CA GLN A 535 -3.27 25.06 27.93
C GLN A 535 -4.29 26.16 28.19
#